data_AF-A0A1A7WEL7-F1
#
_entry.id   AF-A0A1A7WEL7-F1
#
_cell.length_a   1.000
_cell.length_b   1.000
_cell.length_c   1.000
_cell.angle_alpha   90.00
_cell.angle_beta   90.00
_cell.angle_gamma   90.00
#
_symmetry.space_group_name_H-M   'P 1'
#
loop_
_entity.id
_entity.type
_entity.pdbx_description
1 polymer ?
#
loop_
_entity_poly.entity_id
_entity_poly.type
_entity_poly.pdbx_seq_one_letter_code
_entity_poly.pdbx_strand_id
1 'polypeptide(L)'
;MEQEEEEGEVLISELKRQLDNEDMDPEQRIMLLNNGLNKVLNSAAFQKNSGLLTRVKSQLYHSGILRLCVHLLSHYPSRLQGNWSATATLAHLISSCCVGAEPGSHSEAFLASVMDGLLSLASQLMSQVESLSLFRKVMDSVSWLLAAHTHLTAQVFSSAQYEQIQLCDDITVSLICIQMWIQTCTDSSNFLSDLSDDAILLLLKEAVCQLAHSSDATVGGASIKLILLMAGQLGHRLPSLQLNFKGLDRLLEKDWSGRGFDQDVDQLIAIIQSEKPVINQLEESTESVRAASVIQAAWRSYQTRRRVKNLNRAVSVLQRRYRTRRRREQEQQEAQQQEEEFKYRECVRRQQARRSFHQRQRQLLQLLPPEQVQPYLEECKRRAAIVIQSSWRGFRERRRYNNTLRHFFRQKHTQQQAARTLQRAVRRFLEKRGAAKASFLIPLLIGKEGLTDSRRVELQQQVEDYISVHQSSRVSPEECVSLHQEVQMLLQAELRRGEHHRREEQRVEALLACTHTQLELLRDAPPLSVVTEMQANSFLSPSASIAAQARDAHNAILQASRLPWWRKLGELDAGEGSGPAHMQELEAELGGLFIGGSAIESRVSEVD
;
A
#
# COMPACT_ATOMS: atom_id res chain seq x y z
N MET A 1 32.55 -1.65 59.33
CA MET A 1 32.18 -1.19 57.98
C MET A 1 33.34 -1.33 57.02
N GLU A 2 34.35 -0.45 56.97
CA GLU A 2 35.43 -0.56 55.96
C GLU A 2 36.22 -1.88 56.03
N GLN A 3 36.62 -2.33 57.22
CA GLN A 3 37.34 -3.61 57.38
C GLN A 3 36.50 -4.85 57.01
N GLU A 4 35.19 -4.77 57.15
CA GLU A 4 34.27 -5.90 56.88
C GLU A 4 33.92 -5.95 55.38
N GLU A 5 33.94 -4.80 54.70
CA GLU A 5 33.82 -4.70 53.24
C GLU A 5 35.06 -5.25 52.54
N GLU A 6 36.26 -4.98 53.07
CA GLU A 6 37.52 -5.51 52.54
C GLU A 6 37.57 -7.05 52.61
N GLU A 7 37.08 -7.67 53.68
CA GLU A 7 37.08 -9.14 53.80
C GLU A 7 36.26 -9.84 52.71
N GLY A 8 35.08 -9.32 52.38
CA GLY A 8 34.22 -9.88 51.32
C GLY A 8 34.85 -9.77 49.93
N GLU A 9 35.45 -8.61 49.62
CA GLU A 9 36.12 -8.37 48.34
C GLU A 9 37.39 -9.22 48.18
N VAL A 10 38.14 -9.44 49.27
CA VAL A 10 39.33 -10.31 49.29
C VAL A 10 38.93 -11.76 49.00
N LEU A 11 37.84 -12.26 49.60
CA LEU A 11 37.38 -13.63 49.35
C LEU A 11 36.89 -13.84 47.91
N ILE A 12 36.21 -12.85 47.31
CA ILE A 12 35.77 -12.91 45.90
C ILE A 12 36.98 -12.87 44.96
N SER A 13 37.97 -12.03 45.26
CA SER A 13 39.20 -11.90 44.44
C SER A 13 40.04 -13.17 44.51
N GLU A 14 40.16 -13.78 45.69
CA GLU A 14 40.85 -15.05 45.88
C GLU A 14 40.12 -16.20 45.17
N LEU A 15 38.78 -16.24 45.24
CA LEU A 15 37.99 -17.21 44.49
C LEU A 15 38.24 -17.10 42.99
N LYS A 16 38.24 -15.87 42.46
CA LYS A 16 38.48 -15.61 41.04
C LYS A 16 39.86 -16.08 40.61
N ARG A 17 40.89 -15.75 41.40
CA ARG A 17 42.28 -16.19 41.16
C ARG A 17 42.40 -17.72 41.12
N GLN A 18 41.68 -18.42 41.99
CA GLN A 18 41.68 -19.90 42.00
C GLN A 18 40.95 -20.50 40.79
N LEU A 19 39.94 -19.79 40.24
CA LEU A 19 39.16 -20.22 39.08
C LEU A 19 39.87 -19.97 37.74
N ASP A 20 40.77 -18.98 37.67
CA ASP A 20 41.55 -18.67 36.47
C ASP A 20 42.63 -19.73 36.13
N ASN A 21 42.77 -20.78 36.96
CA ASN A 21 43.60 -21.93 36.66
C ASN A 21 42.98 -22.80 35.55
N GLU A 22 43.59 -22.78 34.36
CA GLU A 22 43.06 -23.45 33.15
C GLU A 22 43.02 -24.98 33.26
N ASP A 23 43.86 -25.60 34.09
CA ASP A 23 44.05 -27.07 34.23
C ASP A 23 43.01 -27.78 35.13
N MET A 24 42.03 -27.07 35.67
CA MET A 24 41.07 -27.63 36.63
C MET A 24 39.95 -28.42 35.92
N ASP A 25 39.75 -29.67 36.35
CA ASP A 25 38.63 -30.50 35.91
C ASP A 25 37.27 -29.87 36.29
N PRO A 26 36.21 -29.95 35.45
CA PRO A 26 34.89 -29.41 35.75
C PRO A 26 34.33 -29.83 37.11
N GLU A 27 34.60 -31.04 37.60
CA GLU A 27 34.11 -31.48 38.92
C GLU A 27 34.82 -30.73 40.06
N GLN A 28 36.14 -30.55 39.94
CA GLN A 28 36.93 -29.79 40.90
C GLN A 28 36.53 -28.31 40.90
N ARG A 29 36.19 -27.75 39.73
CA ARG A 29 35.65 -26.39 39.60
C ARG A 29 34.31 -26.23 40.32
N ILE A 30 33.38 -27.18 40.19
CA ILE A 30 32.09 -27.14 40.89
C ILE A 30 32.29 -27.22 42.42
N MET A 31 33.18 -28.09 42.90
CA MET A 31 33.54 -28.17 44.33
C MET A 31 34.10 -26.86 44.86
N LEU A 32 35.03 -26.24 44.12
CA LEU A 32 35.65 -24.98 44.49
C LEU A 32 34.62 -23.84 44.54
N LEU A 33 33.74 -23.76 43.54
CA LEU A 33 32.64 -22.80 43.50
C LEU A 33 31.65 -23.00 44.65
N ASN A 34 31.23 -24.23 44.94
CA ASN A 34 30.34 -24.52 46.06
C ASN A 34 30.94 -24.08 47.40
N ASN A 35 32.20 -24.44 47.66
CA ASN A 35 32.87 -24.08 48.90
C ASN A 35 33.10 -22.57 49.00
N GLY A 36 33.50 -21.96 47.90
CA GLY A 36 33.76 -20.53 47.79
C GLY A 36 32.51 -19.67 47.99
N LEU A 37 31.45 -19.95 47.22
CA LEU A 37 30.17 -19.26 47.33
C LEU A 37 29.56 -19.45 48.71
N ASN A 38 29.59 -20.67 49.28
CA ASN A 38 29.12 -20.89 50.65
C ASN A 38 29.92 -20.06 51.66
N LYS A 39 31.25 -20.01 51.55
CA LYS A 39 32.08 -19.20 52.46
C LYS A 39 31.73 -17.73 52.38
N VAL A 40 31.64 -17.18 51.16
CA VAL A 40 31.33 -15.76 50.90
C VAL A 40 29.91 -15.41 51.35
N LEU A 41 28.92 -16.25 51.05
CA LEU A 41 27.53 -16.01 51.46
C LEU A 41 27.34 -16.15 52.96
N ASN A 42 27.96 -17.15 53.60
CA ASN A 42 27.84 -17.33 55.05
C ASN A 42 28.55 -16.22 55.81
N SER A 43 29.76 -15.80 55.39
CA SER A 43 30.46 -14.68 56.03
C SER A 43 29.63 -13.39 55.98
N ALA A 44 28.95 -13.14 54.86
CA ALA A 44 28.05 -12.00 54.70
C ALA A 44 26.72 -12.16 55.48
N ALA A 45 26.20 -13.38 55.61
CA ALA A 45 24.92 -13.65 56.29
C ALA A 45 25.01 -13.62 57.82
N PHE A 46 26.15 -13.98 58.42
CA PHE A 46 26.36 -13.89 59.87
C PHE A 46 26.44 -12.44 60.39
N GLN A 47 26.58 -11.46 59.49
CA GLN A 47 26.70 -10.05 59.83
C GLN A 47 25.32 -9.38 59.80
N LYS A 48 24.95 -8.68 60.88
CA LYS A 48 23.60 -8.10 61.11
C LYS A 48 23.13 -7.05 60.08
N ASN A 49 23.97 -6.68 59.11
CA ASN A 49 23.69 -5.62 58.14
C ASN A 49 23.11 -6.21 56.84
N SER A 50 21.80 -6.02 56.63
CA SER A 50 21.08 -6.54 55.44
C SER A 50 21.64 -6.02 54.09
N GLY A 51 22.29 -4.85 54.07
CA GLY A 51 22.89 -4.25 52.87
C GLY A 51 24.25 -4.83 52.46
N LEU A 52 24.97 -5.52 53.35
CA LEU A 52 26.26 -6.14 53.00
C LEU A 52 26.05 -7.37 52.11
N LEU A 53 25.03 -8.17 52.40
CA LEU A 53 24.72 -9.37 51.61
C LEU A 53 24.31 -9.01 50.17
N THR A 54 23.52 -7.96 49.97
CA THR A 54 23.12 -7.53 48.62
C THR A 54 24.30 -6.98 47.82
N ARG A 55 25.22 -6.27 48.47
CA ARG A 55 26.47 -5.77 47.86
C ARG A 55 27.45 -6.90 47.50
N VAL A 56 27.61 -7.89 48.37
CA VAL A 56 28.43 -9.09 48.07
C VAL A 56 27.86 -9.86 46.89
N LYS A 57 26.53 -10.04 46.82
CA LYS A 57 25.86 -10.66 45.67
C LYS A 57 26.08 -9.87 44.38
N SER A 58 26.00 -8.53 44.42
CA SER A 58 26.27 -7.72 43.23
C SER A 58 27.74 -7.82 42.80
N GLN A 59 28.69 -7.88 43.73
CA GLN A 59 30.12 -8.11 43.42
C GLN A 59 30.37 -9.49 42.79
N LEU A 60 29.70 -10.54 43.27
CA LEU A 60 29.75 -11.88 42.64
C LEU A 60 29.24 -11.86 41.19
N TYR A 61 28.25 -11.02 40.88
CA TYR A 61 27.79 -10.80 39.51
C TYR A 61 28.85 -10.07 38.66
N HIS A 62 29.36 -8.92 39.14
CA HIS A 62 30.32 -8.09 38.39
C HIS A 62 31.69 -8.76 38.19
N SER A 63 32.10 -9.63 39.12
CA SER A 63 33.35 -10.39 39.01
C SER A 63 33.35 -11.44 37.89
N GLY A 64 32.16 -11.83 37.39
CA GLY A 64 31.97 -12.85 36.35
C GLY A 64 31.78 -14.27 36.89
N ILE A 65 31.91 -14.47 38.21
CA ILE A 65 31.80 -15.80 38.85
C ILE A 65 30.41 -16.41 38.63
N LEU A 66 29.34 -15.61 38.75
CA LEU A 66 27.98 -16.10 38.52
C LEU A 66 27.73 -16.51 37.05
N ARG A 67 28.43 -15.91 36.08
CA ARG A 67 28.33 -16.32 34.67
C ARG A 67 29.03 -17.65 34.41
N LEU A 68 30.17 -17.89 35.06
CA LEU A 68 30.87 -19.19 35.01
C LEU A 68 30.00 -20.30 35.60
N CYS A 69 29.37 -20.02 36.73
CA CYS A 69 28.36 -20.87 37.38
C CYS A 69 27.22 -21.29 36.43
N VAL A 70 26.62 -20.34 35.70
CA VAL A 70 25.57 -20.63 34.70
C VAL A 70 26.10 -21.45 33.53
N HIS A 71 27.31 -21.15 33.05
CA HIS A 71 27.95 -21.90 31.98
C HIS A 71 28.16 -23.38 32.38
N LEU A 72 28.55 -23.64 33.63
CA LEU A 72 28.70 -24.99 34.17
C LEU A 72 27.37 -25.73 34.24
N LEU A 73 26.31 -25.07 34.72
CA LEU A 73 24.95 -25.65 34.76
C LEU A 73 24.40 -25.97 33.36
N SER A 74 24.71 -25.13 32.37
CA SER A 74 24.11 -25.24 31.02
C SER A 74 24.82 -26.26 30.11
N HIS A 75 26.15 -26.36 30.18
CA HIS A 75 26.94 -27.14 29.19
C HIS A 75 27.39 -28.52 29.66
N TYR A 76 27.48 -28.77 30.97
CA TYR A 76 28.07 -30.00 31.51
C TYR A 76 27.12 -31.03 32.13
N PRO A 77 25.78 -30.87 32.20
CA PRO A 77 24.97 -31.77 33.02
C PRO A 77 25.01 -33.22 32.46
N SER A 78 25.12 -33.42 31.13
CA SER A 78 25.21 -34.77 30.54
C SER A 78 26.58 -35.47 30.66
N ARG A 79 27.66 -34.79 31.06
CA ARG A 79 29.02 -35.36 31.19
C ARG A 79 29.45 -35.61 32.64
N LEU A 80 28.72 -35.07 33.61
CA LEU A 80 29.02 -35.14 35.05
C LEU A 80 28.34 -36.37 35.68
N GLN A 81 28.72 -37.57 35.26
CA GLN A 81 28.04 -38.82 35.62
C GLN A 81 28.18 -39.22 37.11
N GLY A 82 28.83 -38.43 37.96
CA GLY A 82 29.07 -38.75 39.38
C GLY A 82 28.70 -37.67 40.43
N ASN A 83 28.57 -36.39 40.07
CA ASN A 83 28.50 -35.29 41.05
C ASN A 83 27.20 -34.46 40.97
N TRP A 84 26.06 -35.14 40.89
CA TRP A 84 24.73 -34.50 40.87
C TRP A 84 24.42 -33.69 42.13
N SER A 85 24.86 -34.16 43.30
CA SER A 85 24.65 -33.48 44.57
C SER A 85 25.34 -32.11 44.61
N ALA A 86 26.57 -32.06 44.11
CA ALA A 86 27.38 -30.86 43.94
C ALA A 86 26.78 -29.85 42.96
N THR A 87 26.21 -30.37 41.87
CA THR A 87 25.61 -29.53 40.84
C THR A 87 24.28 -28.97 41.34
N ALA A 88 23.50 -29.75 42.09
CA ALA A 88 22.28 -29.29 42.76
C ALA A 88 22.57 -28.28 43.89
N THR A 89 23.69 -28.41 44.63
CA THR A 89 24.10 -27.36 45.57
C THR A 89 24.50 -26.08 44.84
N LEU A 90 25.19 -26.20 43.70
CA LEU A 90 25.57 -25.03 42.90
C LEU A 90 24.33 -24.30 42.36
N ALA A 91 23.36 -25.05 41.83
CA ALA A 91 22.05 -24.55 41.42
C ALA A 91 21.35 -23.75 42.53
N HIS A 92 21.32 -24.30 43.74
CA HIS A 92 20.75 -23.63 44.90
C HIS A 92 21.49 -22.32 45.27
N LEU A 93 22.83 -22.34 45.27
CA LEU A 93 23.64 -21.17 45.58
C LEU A 93 23.52 -20.07 44.53
N ILE A 94 23.44 -20.43 43.25
CA ILE A 94 23.25 -19.46 42.16
C ILE A 94 21.87 -18.83 42.27
N SER A 95 20.81 -19.62 42.52
CA SER A 95 19.46 -19.10 42.79
C SER A 95 19.49 -18.10 43.96
N SER A 96 20.20 -18.44 45.05
CA SER A 96 20.42 -17.54 46.20
C SER A 96 21.08 -16.23 45.84
N CYS A 97 22.13 -16.27 45.02
CA CYS A 97 22.83 -15.08 44.58
C CYS A 97 21.95 -14.20 43.69
N CYS A 98 21.00 -14.77 42.95
CA CYS A 98 20.12 -14.03 42.03
C CYS A 98 18.93 -13.35 42.74
N VAL A 99 18.57 -13.79 43.94
CA VAL A 99 17.52 -13.17 44.76
C VAL A 99 18.10 -12.02 45.59
N GLY A 100 17.62 -10.79 45.36
CA GLY A 100 18.05 -9.59 46.08
C GLY A 100 19.39 -8.98 45.60
N ALA A 101 19.98 -9.51 44.53
CA ALA A 101 20.99 -8.77 43.79
C ALA A 101 20.30 -7.76 42.86
N GLU A 102 20.87 -6.57 42.69
CA GLU A 102 20.52 -5.64 41.61
C GLU A 102 21.56 -5.74 40.49
N PRO A 103 21.54 -6.78 39.64
CA PRO A 103 22.27 -6.70 38.39
C PRO A 103 21.54 -5.65 37.54
N GLY A 104 22.25 -4.64 37.02
CA GLY A 104 21.65 -3.54 36.24
C GLY A 104 20.96 -3.99 34.94
N SER A 105 20.94 -3.16 33.90
CA SER A 105 20.14 -3.36 32.67
C SER A 105 20.36 -4.66 31.86
N HIS A 106 21.29 -5.54 32.24
CA HIS A 106 21.56 -6.84 31.63
C HIS A 106 21.17 -8.04 32.51
N SER A 107 20.42 -7.81 33.59
CA SER A 107 19.96 -8.84 34.53
C SER A 107 18.99 -9.84 33.93
N GLU A 108 18.01 -9.39 33.15
CA GLU A 108 16.93 -10.23 32.62
C GLU A 108 17.45 -11.40 31.78
N ALA A 109 18.37 -11.14 30.85
CA ALA A 109 18.98 -12.19 30.02
C ALA A 109 19.83 -13.17 30.84
N PHE A 110 20.49 -12.67 31.90
CA PHE A 110 21.25 -13.52 32.80
C PHE A 110 20.33 -14.41 33.65
N LEU A 111 19.27 -13.85 34.24
CA LEU A 111 18.28 -14.60 35.02
C LEU A 111 17.57 -15.67 34.16
N ALA A 112 17.25 -15.34 32.91
CA ALA A 112 16.73 -16.28 31.94
C ALA A 112 17.70 -17.46 31.72
N SER A 113 18.99 -17.21 31.56
CA SER A 113 20.01 -18.26 31.40
C SER A 113 20.22 -19.11 32.66
N VAL A 114 20.07 -18.53 33.86
CA VAL A 114 20.05 -19.28 35.12
C VAL A 114 18.87 -20.24 35.14
N MET A 115 17.67 -19.74 34.79
CA MET A 115 16.45 -20.56 34.77
C MET A 115 16.57 -21.73 33.80
N ASP A 116 17.06 -21.50 32.58
CA ASP A 116 17.29 -22.55 31.59
C ASP A 116 18.28 -23.62 32.09
N GLY A 117 19.35 -23.20 32.77
CA GLY A 117 20.32 -24.10 33.40
C GLY A 117 19.70 -24.95 34.52
N LEU A 118 18.84 -24.37 35.35
CA LEU A 118 18.11 -25.08 36.41
C LEU A 118 17.14 -26.11 35.84
N LEU A 119 16.35 -25.73 34.83
CA LEU A 119 15.38 -26.63 34.19
C LEU A 119 16.07 -27.76 33.41
N SER A 120 17.20 -27.48 32.77
CA SER A 120 18.04 -28.50 32.12
C SER A 120 18.55 -29.53 33.13
N LEU A 121 19.06 -29.08 34.27
CA LEU A 121 19.49 -29.97 35.36
C LEU A 121 18.32 -30.78 35.92
N ALA A 122 17.16 -30.15 36.13
CA ALA A 122 15.96 -30.80 36.63
C ALA A 122 15.46 -31.91 35.68
N SER A 123 15.45 -31.66 34.37
CA SER A 123 15.04 -32.66 33.37
C SER A 123 15.95 -33.90 33.40
N GLN A 124 17.26 -33.72 33.63
CA GLN A 124 18.18 -34.85 33.75
C GLN A 124 18.01 -35.63 35.06
N LEU A 125 17.81 -34.94 36.18
CA LEU A 125 17.59 -35.57 37.49
C LEU A 125 16.26 -36.35 37.53
N MET A 126 15.21 -35.83 36.89
CA MET A 126 13.93 -36.53 36.74
C MET A 126 14.10 -37.94 36.15
N SER A 127 15.00 -38.12 35.18
CA SER A 127 15.22 -39.43 34.54
C SER A 127 15.91 -40.47 35.43
N GLN A 128 16.39 -40.07 36.62
CA GLN A 128 17.17 -40.90 37.52
C GLN A 128 16.46 -41.08 38.88
N VAL A 129 15.95 -42.28 39.13
CA VAL A 129 15.15 -42.65 40.33
C VAL A 129 15.87 -42.32 41.65
N GLU A 130 17.19 -42.46 41.72
CA GLU A 130 17.98 -42.21 42.93
C GLU A 130 18.17 -40.71 43.24
N SER A 131 17.79 -39.82 42.32
CA SER A 131 18.10 -38.39 42.39
C SER A 131 16.88 -37.49 42.68
N LEU A 132 15.73 -38.07 43.04
CA LEU A 132 14.48 -37.32 43.32
C LEU A 132 14.63 -36.27 44.43
N SER A 133 15.46 -36.52 45.44
CA SER A 133 15.76 -35.53 46.50
C SER A 133 16.56 -34.34 45.96
N LEU A 134 17.45 -34.58 44.99
CA LEU A 134 18.20 -33.55 44.29
C LEU A 134 17.30 -32.79 43.30
N PHE A 135 16.41 -33.51 42.61
CA PHE A 135 15.39 -32.91 41.75
C PHE A 135 14.53 -31.94 42.56
N ARG A 136 13.99 -32.37 43.71
CA ARG A 136 13.24 -31.48 44.62
C ARG A 136 14.05 -30.24 44.98
N LYS A 137 15.31 -30.40 45.39
CA LYS A 137 16.19 -29.27 45.73
C LYS A 137 16.37 -28.28 44.58
N VAL A 138 16.47 -28.76 43.34
CA VAL A 138 16.55 -27.90 42.15
C VAL A 138 15.21 -27.20 41.90
N MET A 139 14.09 -27.91 42.00
CA MET A 139 12.76 -27.31 41.85
C MET A 139 12.43 -26.29 42.94
N ASP A 140 12.87 -26.50 44.18
CA ASP A 140 12.77 -25.51 45.25
C ASP A 140 13.58 -24.24 44.90
N SER A 141 14.73 -24.41 44.24
CA SER A 141 15.57 -23.31 43.77
C SER A 141 14.92 -22.54 42.61
N VAL A 142 14.13 -23.23 41.76
CA VAL A 142 13.28 -22.62 40.73
C VAL A 142 12.14 -21.83 41.39
N SER A 143 11.42 -22.44 42.35
CA SER A 143 10.35 -21.80 43.13
C SER A 143 10.81 -20.47 43.73
N TRP A 144 11.97 -20.51 44.38
CA TRP A 144 12.50 -19.35 45.07
C TRP A 144 12.92 -18.22 44.11
N LEU A 145 13.44 -18.58 42.93
CA LEU A 145 13.78 -17.60 41.91
C LEU A 145 12.53 -16.97 41.28
N LEU A 146 11.48 -17.77 41.04
CA LEU A 146 10.17 -17.31 40.54
C LEU A 146 9.47 -16.38 41.52
N ALA A 147 9.55 -16.69 42.82
CA ALA A 147 8.97 -15.86 43.86
C ALA A 147 9.58 -14.45 43.90
N ALA A 148 10.88 -14.32 43.59
CA ALA A 148 11.59 -13.04 43.52
C ALA A 148 11.44 -12.33 42.18
N HIS A 149 11.32 -13.08 41.07
CA HIS A 149 11.35 -12.58 39.69
C HIS A 149 10.18 -13.15 38.88
N THR A 150 8.99 -12.60 39.08
CA THR A 150 7.72 -13.12 38.53
C THR A 150 7.69 -13.20 37.00
N HIS A 151 8.43 -12.32 36.31
CA HIS A 151 8.53 -12.29 34.84
C HIS A 151 9.10 -13.58 34.23
N LEU A 152 9.91 -14.34 35.00
CA LEU A 152 10.47 -15.62 34.55
C LEU A 152 9.41 -16.72 34.42
N THR A 153 8.24 -16.56 35.04
CA THR A 153 7.15 -17.56 35.00
C THR A 153 6.73 -17.90 33.57
N ALA A 154 6.60 -16.89 32.69
CA ALA A 154 6.25 -17.12 31.29
C ALA A 154 7.34 -17.89 30.52
N GLN A 155 8.61 -17.68 30.89
CA GLN A 155 9.73 -18.41 30.31
C GLN A 155 9.73 -19.87 30.76
N VAL A 156 9.44 -20.16 32.03
CA VAL A 156 9.35 -21.55 32.53
C VAL A 156 8.31 -22.34 31.75
N PHE A 157 7.11 -21.79 31.53
CA PHE A 157 6.09 -22.45 30.71
C PHE A 157 6.44 -22.53 29.22
N SER A 158 7.35 -21.70 28.73
CA SER A 158 7.82 -21.73 27.33
C SER A 158 9.05 -22.62 27.12
N SER A 159 9.62 -23.18 28.21
CA SER A 159 10.83 -23.99 28.17
C SER A 159 10.53 -25.42 27.73
N ALA A 160 11.26 -25.90 26.72
CA ALA A 160 11.18 -27.29 26.28
C ALA A 160 11.63 -28.28 27.37
N GLN A 161 12.53 -27.86 28.26
CA GLN A 161 12.98 -28.68 29.38
C GLN A 161 11.88 -28.86 30.42
N TYR A 162 11.11 -27.80 30.69
CA TYR A 162 9.98 -27.88 31.61
C TYR A 162 8.81 -28.70 31.03
N GLU A 163 8.53 -28.54 29.74
CA GLU A 163 7.54 -29.38 29.04
C GLU A 163 7.89 -30.88 29.15
N GLN A 164 9.17 -31.25 28.99
CA GLN A 164 9.63 -32.62 29.22
C GLN A 164 9.38 -33.11 30.65
N ILE A 165 9.51 -32.22 31.64
CA ILE A 165 9.25 -32.53 33.04
C ILE A 165 7.76 -32.80 33.28
N GLN A 166 6.89 -31.99 32.67
CA GLN A 166 5.43 -32.12 32.78
C GLN A 166 4.89 -33.40 32.10
N LEU A 167 5.53 -33.82 31.01
CA LEU A 167 5.17 -35.04 30.27
C LEU A 167 5.71 -36.33 30.93
N CYS A 168 6.36 -36.23 32.08
CA CYS A 168 6.87 -37.39 32.79
C CYS A 168 5.72 -38.13 33.51
N ASP A 169 5.57 -39.42 33.22
CA ASP A 169 4.54 -40.27 33.84
C ASP A 169 4.81 -40.59 35.34
N ASP A 170 5.90 -40.07 35.93
CA ASP A 170 6.22 -40.29 37.34
C ASP A 170 5.37 -39.38 38.24
N ILE A 171 4.57 -40.03 39.09
CA ILE A 171 3.67 -39.41 40.07
C ILE A 171 4.44 -38.50 41.02
N THR A 172 5.65 -38.90 41.44
CA THR A 172 6.47 -38.13 42.38
C THR A 172 7.02 -36.85 41.77
N VAL A 173 7.40 -36.90 40.49
CA VAL A 173 7.86 -35.73 39.72
C VAL A 173 6.71 -34.75 39.55
N SER A 174 5.54 -35.23 39.12
CA SER A 174 4.32 -34.43 38.99
C SER A 174 3.91 -33.77 40.31
N LEU A 175 3.97 -34.52 41.42
CA LEU A 175 3.69 -34.00 42.75
C LEU A 175 4.67 -32.89 43.16
N ILE A 176 5.97 -33.08 42.92
CA ILE A 176 7.01 -32.07 43.22
C ILE A 176 6.78 -30.80 42.38
N CYS A 177 6.38 -30.92 41.12
CA CYS A 177 6.06 -29.76 40.27
C CYS A 177 4.85 -28.98 40.77
N ILE A 178 3.76 -29.65 41.15
CA ILE A 178 2.58 -28.96 41.71
C ILE A 178 2.91 -28.36 43.08
N GLN A 179 3.64 -29.08 43.93
CA GLN A 179 4.09 -28.57 45.23
C GLN A 179 4.98 -27.34 45.10
N MET A 180 5.86 -27.31 44.10
CA MET A 180 6.68 -26.15 43.78
C MET A 180 5.80 -24.92 43.48
N TRP A 181 4.79 -25.07 42.62
CA TRP A 181 3.85 -23.98 42.32
C TRP A 181 3.02 -23.54 43.52
N ILE A 182 2.54 -24.49 44.34
CA ILE A 182 1.86 -24.19 45.61
C ILE A 182 2.78 -23.33 46.48
N GLN A 183 4.02 -23.75 46.65
CA GLN A 183 5.02 -23.05 47.47
C GLN A 183 5.28 -21.64 46.94
N THR A 184 5.45 -21.48 45.63
CA THR A 184 5.63 -20.15 45.01
C THR A 184 4.42 -19.26 45.26
N CYS A 185 3.20 -19.78 45.14
CA CYS A 185 1.98 -19.00 45.40
C CYS A 185 1.76 -18.68 46.89
N THR A 186 2.27 -19.50 47.81
CA THR A 186 2.15 -19.25 49.25
C THR A 186 3.21 -18.31 49.79
N ASP A 187 4.44 -18.39 49.28
CA ASP A 187 5.59 -17.64 49.81
C ASP A 187 5.57 -16.17 49.41
N SER A 188 5.06 -15.87 48.21
CA SER A 188 4.90 -14.51 47.72
C SER A 188 3.42 -14.19 47.52
N SER A 189 2.84 -13.44 48.46
CA SER A 189 1.43 -13.03 48.43
C SER A 189 1.04 -12.24 47.17
N ASN A 190 2.01 -11.58 46.54
CA ASN A 190 1.81 -10.77 45.34
C ASN A 190 2.21 -11.52 44.05
N PHE A 191 2.62 -12.79 44.15
CA PHE A 191 3.07 -13.55 42.98
C PHE A 191 1.99 -13.59 41.91
N LEU A 192 0.80 -14.08 42.27
CA LEU A 192 -0.31 -14.21 41.33
C LEU A 192 -0.86 -12.86 40.86
N SER A 193 -0.75 -11.80 41.66
CA SER A 193 -1.19 -10.46 41.23
C SER A 193 -0.27 -9.88 40.15
N ASP A 194 1.03 -10.16 40.23
CA ASP A 194 2.05 -9.62 39.33
C ASP A 194 2.14 -10.39 38.01
N LEU A 195 1.53 -11.58 37.92
CA LEU A 195 1.48 -12.37 36.69
C LEU A 195 0.53 -11.79 35.63
N SER A 196 0.91 -11.99 34.36
CA SER A 196 0.04 -11.74 33.21
C SER A 196 -1.11 -12.75 33.17
N ASP A 197 -2.24 -12.37 32.55
CA ASP A 197 -3.40 -13.27 32.38
C ASP A 197 -3.01 -14.57 31.64
N ASP A 198 -2.09 -14.49 30.68
CA ASP A 198 -1.59 -15.66 29.94
C ASP A 198 -0.79 -16.62 30.85
N ALA A 199 0.08 -16.10 31.71
CA ALA A 199 0.86 -16.92 32.64
C ALA A 199 -0.03 -17.59 33.70
N ILE A 200 -1.04 -16.86 34.20
CA ILE A 200 -2.05 -17.41 35.11
C ILE A 200 -2.85 -18.52 34.42
N LEU A 201 -3.24 -18.32 33.17
CA LEU A 201 -3.95 -19.33 32.40
C LEU A 201 -3.10 -20.58 32.16
N LEU A 202 -1.80 -20.43 31.89
CA LEU A 202 -0.88 -21.58 31.74
C LEU A 202 -0.72 -22.35 33.05
N LEU A 203 -0.60 -21.67 34.19
CA LEU A 203 -0.56 -22.31 35.50
C LEU A 203 -1.86 -23.05 35.83
N LEU A 204 -3.01 -22.44 35.53
CA LEU A 204 -4.32 -23.08 35.72
C LEU A 204 -4.50 -24.29 34.78
N LYS A 205 -4.06 -24.18 33.53
CA LYS A 205 -4.04 -25.30 32.57
C LYS A 205 -3.22 -26.45 33.09
N GLU A 206 -2.06 -26.17 33.69
CA GLU A 206 -1.19 -27.21 34.23
C GLU A 206 -1.90 -27.98 35.34
N ALA A 207 -2.46 -27.29 36.35
CA ALA A 207 -3.18 -27.94 37.44
C ALA A 207 -4.38 -28.77 36.94
N VAL A 208 -5.14 -28.26 35.98
CA VAL A 208 -6.28 -28.98 35.38
C VAL A 208 -5.81 -30.15 34.51
N CYS A 209 -4.70 -30.02 33.79
CA CYS A 209 -4.10 -31.08 32.99
C CYS A 209 -3.69 -32.24 33.89
N GLN A 210 -3.02 -31.95 35.02
CA GLN A 210 -2.64 -32.96 36.00
C GLN A 210 -3.86 -33.66 36.61
N LEU A 211 -4.97 -32.94 36.85
CA LEU A 211 -6.24 -33.54 37.30
C LEU A 211 -6.92 -34.44 36.25
N ALA A 212 -6.68 -34.19 34.96
CA ALA A 212 -7.27 -34.99 33.89
C ALA A 212 -6.44 -36.24 33.58
N HIS A 213 -5.12 -36.17 33.74
CA HIS A 213 -4.20 -37.28 33.40
C HIS A 213 -3.82 -38.14 34.60
N SER A 214 -3.72 -37.58 35.81
CA SER A 214 -3.32 -38.34 36.99
C SER A 214 -4.50 -39.09 37.61
N SER A 215 -4.27 -40.35 38.01
CA SER A 215 -5.22 -41.13 38.81
C SER A 215 -4.90 -41.12 40.31
N ASP A 216 -3.79 -40.49 40.70
CA ASP A 216 -3.26 -40.51 42.07
C ASP A 216 -3.91 -39.44 42.96
N ALA A 217 -4.35 -39.84 44.16
CA ALA A 217 -5.04 -38.98 45.10
C ALA A 217 -4.17 -37.82 45.63
N THR A 218 -2.85 -38.02 45.77
CA THR A 218 -1.94 -37.00 46.28
C THR A 218 -1.67 -35.90 45.24
N VAL A 219 -1.50 -36.27 43.97
CA VAL A 219 -1.32 -35.34 42.85
C VAL A 219 -2.62 -34.57 42.59
N GLY A 220 -3.76 -35.26 42.56
CA GLY A 220 -5.06 -34.63 42.41
C GLY A 220 -5.39 -33.67 43.54
N GLY A 221 -5.20 -34.09 44.80
CA GLY A 221 -5.41 -33.23 45.97
C GLY A 221 -4.51 -31.99 45.95
N ALA A 222 -3.24 -32.14 45.59
CA ALA A 222 -2.33 -31.01 45.42
C ALA A 222 -2.79 -30.05 44.30
N SER A 223 -3.26 -30.59 43.17
CA SER A 223 -3.75 -29.79 42.04
C SER A 223 -5.00 -29.00 42.40
N ILE A 224 -5.97 -29.61 43.09
CA ILE A 224 -7.17 -28.90 43.59
C ILE A 224 -6.77 -27.81 44.57
N LYS A 225 -5.85 -28.10 45.49
CA LYS A 225 -5.32 -27.11 46.44
C LYS A 225 -4.67 -25.93 45.73
N LEU A 226 -3.89 -26.16 44.68
CA LEU A 226 -3.29 -25.09 43.86
C LEU A 226 -4.38 -24.22 43.21
N ILE A 227 -5.41 -24.83 42.61
CA ILE A 227 -6.52 -24.10 41.98
C ILE A 227 -7.28 -23.28 43.03
N LEU A 228 -7.53 -23.83 44.22
CA LEU A 228 -8.18 -23.09 45.31
C LEU A 228 -7.32 -21.91 45.80
N LEU A 229 -6.01 -22.09 45.93
CA LEU A 229 -5.09 -21.01 46.28
C LEU A 229 -5.12 -19.89 45.24
N MET A 230 -5.08 -20.26 43.96
CA MET A 230 -5.22 -19.30 42.87
C MET A 230 -6.57 -18.59 42.92
N ALA A 231 -7.65 -19.31 43.21
CA ALA A 231 -8.98 -18.74 43.30
C ALA A 231 -9.10 -17.73 44.44
N GLY A 232 -8.53 -18.04 45.60
CA GLY A 232 -8.52 -17.15 46.76
C GLY A 232 -7.74 -15.86 46.53
N GLN A 233 -6.62 -15.90 45.81
CA GLN A 233 -5.74 -14.74 45.60
C GLN A 233 -6.13 -13.88 44.38
N LEU A 234 -6.65 -14.48 43.30
CA LEU A 234 -6.96 -13.76 42.06
C LEU A 234 -8.31 -13.04 42.09
N GLY A 235 -9.22 -13.45 42.98
CA GLY A 235 -10.54 -12.83 43.15
C GLY A 235 -11.26 -12.64 41.81
N HIS A 236 -11.43 -11.38 41.39
CA HIS A 236 -12.16 -10.98 40.17
C HIS A 236 -11.43 -11.25 38.84
N ARG A 237 -10.15 -11.66 38.84
CA ARG A 237 -9.42 -12.06 37.62
C ARG A 237 -9.60 -13.54 37.23
N LEU A 238 -10.06 -14.36 38.17
CA LEU A 238 -10.30 -15.79 37.95
C LEU A 238 -11.56 -16.11 37.09
N PRO A 239 -12.72 -15.43 37.27
CA PRO A 239 -13.96 -15.74 36.53
C PRO A 239 -13.81 -15.70 35.00
N SER A 240 -13.03 -14.73 34.50
CA SER A 240 -12.75 -14.59 33.07
C SER A 240 -11.93 -15.75 32.50
N LEU A 241 -11.12 -16.41 33.34
CA LEU A 241 -10.23 -17.50 32.94
C LEU A 241 -10.91 -18.88 33.05
N GLN A 242 -11.89 -19.03 33.95
CA GLN A 242 -12.66 -20.27 34.14
C GLN A 242 -13.56 -20.63 32.94
N LEU A 243 -14.00 -19.65 32.15
CA LEU A 243 -14.79 -19.87 30.93
C LEU A 243 -14.13 -20.80 29.90
N ASN A 244 -12.82 -21.03 30.01
CA ASN A 244 -12.05 -21.91 29.14
C ASN A 244 -12.19 -23.41 29.49
N PHE A 245 -12.58 -23.76 30.72
CA PHE A 245 -12.56 -25.15 31.21
C PHE A 245 -13.97 -25.71 31.42
N LYS A 246 -14.69 -25.94 30.33
CA LYS A 246 -16.03 -26.54 30.37
C LYS A 246 -15.95 -28.01 30.78
N GLY A 247 -16.65 -28.38 31.86
CA GLY A 247 -16.75 -29.77 32.35
C GLY A 247 -15.82 -30.11 33.53
N LEU A 248 -15.09 -29.13 34.07
CA LEU A 248 -14.26 -29.32 35.28
C LEU A 248 -15.12 -29.73 36.49
N ASP A 249 -16.32 -29.18 36.61
CA ASP A 249 -17.34 -29.57 37.59
C ASP A 249 -17.63 -31.08 37.55
N ARG A 250 -17.88 -31.61 36.35
CA ARG A 250 -18.17 -33.03 36.14
C ARG A 250 -16.98 -33.93 36.41
N LEU A 251 -15.77 -33.46 36.10
CA LEU A 251 -14.52 -34.20 36.36
C LEU A 251 -14.28 -34.30 37.87
N LEU A 252 -14.47 -33.19 38.60
CA LEU A 252 -14.34 -33.16 40.05
C LEU A 252 -15.37 -34.06 40.74
N GLU A 253 -16.64 -33.97 40.34
CA GLU A 253 -17.74 -34.78 40.90
C GLU A 253 -17.59 -36.27 40.61
N LYS A 254 -17.04 -36.67 39.45
CA LYS A 254 -16.97 -38.09 39.07
C LYS A 254 -15.70 -38.78 39.50
N ASP A 255 -14.55 -38.14 39.28
CA ASP A 255 -13.26 -38.83 39.33
C ASP A 255 -12.54 -38.61 40.67
N TRP A 256 -12.88 -37.52 41.38
CA TRP A 256 -12.16 -37.03 42.56
C TRP A 256 -12.97 -37.03 43.86
N SER A 257 -14.30 -37.15 43.80
CA SER A 257 -15.13 -37.34 45.00
C SER A 257 -14.82 -38.67 45.72
N GLY A 258 -14.78 -38.65 47.04
CA GLY A 258 -14.54 -39.81 47.91
C GLY A 258 -13.06 -40.18 48.09
N ARG A 259 -12.12 -39.30 47.70
CA ARG A 259 -10.67 -39.57 47.76
C ARG A 259 -9.94 -38.94 48.95
N GLY A 260 -10.67 -38.39 49.93
CA GLY A 260 -10.13 -37.94 51.22
C GLY A 260 -9.84 -36.43 51.33
N PHE A 261 -10.22 -35.64 50.34
CA PHE A 261 -10.12 -34.16 50.32
C PHE A 261 -11.42 -33.54 49.77
N ASP A 262 -12.55 -34.16 50.08
CA ASP A 262 -13.87 -33.80 49.54
C ASP A 262 -14.28 -32.36 49.89
N GLN A 263 -13.82 -31.85 51.04
CA GLN A 263 -14.04 -30.46 51.42
C GLN A 263 -13.41 -29.47 50.41
N ASP A 264 -12.24 -29.79 49.87
CA ASP A 264 -11.55 -28.95 48.88
C ASP A 264 -12.22 -29.09 47.50
N VAL A 265 -12.68 -30.30 47.16
CA VAL A 265 -13.48 -30.58 45.95
C VAL A 265 -14.78 -29.78 45.97
N ASP A 266 -15.52 -29.83 47.08
CA ASP A 266 -16.79 -29.14 47.27
C ASP A 266 -16.62 -27.62 47.24
N GLN A 267 -15.54 -27.09 47.85
CA GLN A 267 -15.22 -25.66 47.76
C GLN A 267 -14.94 -25.23 46.33
N LEU A 268 -14.18 -26.02 45.57
CA LEU A 268 -13.88 -25.71 44.17
C LEU A 268 -15.14 -25.78 43.31
N ILE A 269 -15.98 -26.80 43.51
CA ILE A 269 -17.29 -26.92 42.85
C ILE A 269 -18.18 -25.72 43.21
N ALA A 270 -18.22 -25.30 44.47
CA ALA A 270 -18.98 -24.14 44.91
C ALA A 270 -18.50 -22.85 44.23
N ILE A 271 -17.18 -22.65 44.07
CA ILE A 271 -16.64 -21.50 43.33
C ILE A 271 -17.11 -21.54 41.87
N ILE A 272 -16.93 -22.68 41.19
CA ILE A 272 -17.34 -22.89 39.78
C ILE A 272 -18.85 -22.71 39.59
N GLN A 273 -19.68 -23.15 40.55
CA GLN A 273 -21.14 -23.09 40.48
C GLN A 273 -21.74 -21.76 40.96
N SER A 274 -21.09 -21.08 41.92
CA SER A 274 -21.50 -19.76 42.43
C SER A 274 -21.41 -18.67 41.36
N GLU A 275 -20.55 -18.87 40.37
CA GLU A 275 -20.43 -18.06 39.16
C GLU A 275 -21.39 -18.48 38.03
N LYS A 276 -22.61 -18.92 38.39
CA LYS A 276 -23.76 -18.87 37.49
C LYS A 276 -24.55 -17.56 37.67
N PRO A 277 -24.08 -16.38 37.23
CA PRO A 277 -25.01 -15.34 36.84
C PRO A 277 -25.56 -15.71 35.45
N VAL A 278 -26.88 -15.81 35.37
CA VAL A 278 -27.70 -15.75 34.14
C VAL A 278 -27.69 -17.00 33.24
N ILE A 279 -28.42 -18.04 33.67
CA ILE A 279 -28.86 -19.15 32.80
C ILE A 279 -29.66 -18.63 31.58
N ASN A 280 -30.29 -17.44 31.67
CA ASN A 280 -30.98 -16.81 30.54
C ASN A 280 -30.04 -16.34 29.40
N GLN A 281 -28.76 -16.05 29.68
CA GLN A 281 -27.78 -15.65 28.67
C GLN A 281 -27.04 -16.84 28.05
N LEU A 282 -27.09 -18.03 28.67
CA LEU A 282 -26.48 -19.24 28.10
C LEU A 282 -27.39 -19.93 27.07
N GLU A 283 -28.70 -19.91 27.27
CA GLU A 283 -29.65 -20.28 26.21
C GLU A 283 -29.60 -19.26 25.06
N GLU A 284 -29.63 -17.95 25.35
CA GLU A 284 -29.43 -16.90 24.32
C GLU A 284 -28.06 -16.95 23.65
N SER A 285 -26.99 -17.37 24.33
CA SER A 285 -25.65 -17.48 23.72
C SER A 285 -25.43 -18.81 22.99
N THR A 286 -26.03 -19.92 23.41
CA THR A 286 -26.01 -21.16 22.60
C THR A 286 -26.90 -21.04 21.37
N GLU A 287 -28.04 -20.36 21.49
CA GLU A 287 -28.87 -19.96 20.34
C GLU A 287 -28.18 -18.90 19.48
N SER A 288 -27.50 -17.90 20.06
CA SER A 288 -26.69 -16.94 19.30
C SER A 288 -25.49 -17.61 18.63
N VAL A 289 -24.85 -18.60 19.25
CA VAL A 289 -23.75 -19.37 18.66
C VAL A 289 -24.28 -20.29 17.55
N ARG A 290 -25.46 -20.90 17.70
CA ARG A 290 -26.14 -21.63 16.62
C ARG A 290 -26.52 -20.70 15.48
N ALA A 291 -27.15 -19.57 15.78
CA ALA A 291 -27.54 -18.57 14.80
C ALA A 291 -26.30 -17.99 14.08
N ALA A 292 -25.24 -17.66 14.82
CA ALA A 292 -23.97 -17.24 14.26
C ALA A 292 -23.34 -18.34 13.40
N SER A 293 -23.41 -19.61 13.81
CA SER A 293 -22.91 -20.73 13.01
C SER A 293 -23.70 -20.89 11.71
N VAL A 294 -25.03 -20.72 11.74
CA VAL A 294 -25.90 -20.74 10.55
C VAL A 294 -25.59 -19.54 9.63
N ILE A 295 -25.46 -18.34 10.19
CA ILE A 295 -25.11 -17.13 9.44
C ILE A 295 -23.71 -17.27 8.83
N GLN A 296 -22.75 -17.78 9.59
CA GLN A 296 -21.39 -18.00 9.12
C GLN A 296 -21.33 -19.12 8.07
N ALA A 297 -22.11 -20.19 8.19
CA ALA A 297 -22.21 -21.22 7.16
C ALA A 297 -22.84 -20.68 5.88
N ALA A 298 -23.88 -19.85 6.00
CA ALA A 298 -24.50 -19.15 4.88
C ALA A 298 -23.50 -18.17 4.22
N TRP A 299 -22.74 -17.43 5.01
CA TRP A 299 -21.70 -16.50 4.54
C TRP A 299 -20.54 -17.23 3.88
N ARG A 300 -19.97 -18.26 4.52
CA ARG A 300 -18.88 -19.09 3.97
C ARG A 300 -19.33 -19.73 2.66
N SER A 301 -20.56 -20.25 2.59
CA SER A 301 -21.09 -20.81 1.35
C SER A 301 -21.33 -19.74 0.26
N TYR A 302 -21.81 -18.55 0.61
CA TYR A 302 -21.92 -17.42 -0.32
C TYR A 302 -20.54 -16.98 -0.84
N GLN A 303 -19.56 -16.86 0.05
CA GLN A 303 -18.17 -16.49 -0.27
C GLN A 303 -17.54 -17.52 -1.20
N THR A 304 -17.72 -18.82 -0.94
CA THR A 304 -17.27 -19.90 -1.82
C THR A 304 -17.95 -19.85 -3.19
N ARG A 305 -19.29 -19.69 -3.24
CA ARG A 305 -20.03 -19.54 -4.50
C ARG A 305 -19.55 -18.33 -5.30
N ARG A 306 -19.28 -17.19 -4.65
CA ARG A 306 -18.74 -15.99 -5.29
C ARG A 306 -17.32 -16.20 -5.80
N ARG A 307 -16.46 -16.89 -5.03
CA ARG A 307 -15.10 -17.27 -5.45
C ARG A 307 -15.14 -18.19 -6.67
N VAL A 308 -15.96 -19.23 -6.67
CA VAL A 308 -16.13 -20.16 -7.81
C VAL A 308 -16.65 -19.43 -9.04
N LYS A 309 -17.67 -18.56 -8.90
CA LYS A 309 -18.18 -17.73 -10.01
C LYS A 309 -17.09 -16.82 -10.59
N ASN A 310 -16.26 -16.23 -9.74
CA ASN A 310 -15.12 -15.41 -10.18
C ASN A 310 -14.01 -16.24 -10.85
N LEU A 311 -13.73 -17.46 -10.36
CA LEU A 311 -12.78 -18.39 -10.98
C LEU A 311 -13.25 -18.82 -12.37
N ASN A 312 -14.53 -19.14 -12.55
CA ASN A 312 -15.10 -19.47 -13.86
C ASN A 312 -14.93 -18.31 -14.86
N ARG A 313 -15.07 -17.07 -14.39
CA ARG A 313 -14.81 -15.87 -15.19
C ARG A 313 -13.33 -15.75 -15.56
N ALA A 314 -12.42 -15.99 -14.63
CA ALA A 314 -10.97 -15.97 -14.88
C ALA A 314 -10.56 -17.05 -15.91
N VAL A 315 -11.06 -18.27 -15.76
CA VAL A 315 -10.84 -19.39 -16.70
C VAL A 315 -11.39 -19.04 -18.08
N SER A 316 -12.60 -18.46 -18.15
CA SER A 316 -13.19 -18.01 -19.42
C SER A 316 -12.35 -16.94 -20.11
N VAL A 317 -11.79 -15.99 -19.35
CA VAL A 317 -10.88 -14.96 -19.88
C VAL A 317 -9.59 -15.61 -20.39
N LEU A 318 -9.02 -16.55 -19.64
CA LEU A 318 -7.82 -17.28 -20.04
C LEU A 318 -8.05 -18.08 -21.33
N GLN A 319 -9.14 -18.84 -21.41
CA GLN A 319 -9.52 -19.59 -22.61
C GLN A 319 -9.75 -18.68 -23.82
N ARG A 320 -10.41 -17.53 -23.65
CA ARG A 320 -10.56 -16.54 -24.72
C ARG A 320 -9.21 -16.00 -25.17
N ARG A 321 -8.34 -15.59 -24.24
CA ARG A 321 -6.99 -15.11 -24.56
C ARG A 321 -6.18 -16.17 -25.30
N TYR A 322 -6.24 -17.42 -24.86
CA TYR A 322 -5.58 -18.54 -25.53
C TYR A 322 -6.10 -18.74 -26.95
N ARG A 323 -7.42 -18.78 -27.15
CA ARG A 323 -8.04 -18.93 -28.47
C ARG A 323 -7.72 -17.75 -29.40
N THR A 324 -7.73 -16.52 -28.89
CA THR A 324 -7.33 -15.33 -29.66
C THR A 324 -5.85 -15.37 -30.01
N ARG A 325 -4.99 -15.78 -29.07
CA ARG A 325 -3.56 -15.95 -29.32
C ARG A 325 -3.31 -16.99 -30.39
N ARG A 326 -3.95 -18.16 -30.30
CA ARG A 326 -3.86 -19.23 -31.30
C ARG A 326 -4.31 -18.76 -32.69
N ARG A 327 -5.44 -18.04 -32.78
CA ARG A 327 -5.88 -17.45 -34.06
C ARG A 327 -4.87 -16.47 -34.63
N ARG A 328 -4.33 -15.56 -33.81
CA ARG A 328 -3.30 -14.61 -34.27
C ARG A 328 -2.03 -15.31 -34.74
N GLU A 329 -1.59 -16.36 -34.05
CA GLU A 329 -0.43 -17.16 -34.46
C GLU A 329 -0.69 -17.83 -35.82
N GLN A 330 -1.89 -18.36 -36.05
CA GLN A 330 -2.29 -18.94 -37.34
C GLN A 330 -2.36 -17.87 -38.46
N GLU A 331 -3.06 -16.77 -38.22
CA GLU A 331 -3.17 -15.65 -39.17
C GLU A 331 -1.78 -15.08 -39.53
N GLN A 332 -0.85 -15.01 -38.56
CA GLN A 332 0.52 -14.60 -38.80
C GLN A 332 1.29 -15.60 -39.66
N GLN A 333 1.14 -16.90 -39.40
CA GLN A 333 1.77 -17.94 -40.21
C GLN A 333 1.25 -17.94 -41.64
N GLU A 334 -0.06 -17.83 -41.82
CA GLU A 334 -0.69 -17.72 -43.15
C GLU A 334 -0.22 -16.45 -43.88
N ALA A 335 -0.18 -15.31 -43.19
CA ALA A 335 0.32 -14.07 -43.77
C ALA A 335 1.80 -14.18 -44.16
N GLN A 336 2.64 -14.82 -43.34
CA GLN A 336 4.05 -15.07 -43.66
C GLN A 336 4.19 -15.97 -44.89
N GLN A 337 3.43 -17.07 -44.97
CA GLN A 337 3.43 -17.96 -46.14
C GLN A 337 3.00 -17.21 -47.40
N GLN A 338 1.92 -16.41 -47.31
CA GLN A 338 1.45 -15.59 -48.42
C GLN A 338 2.50 -14.55 -48.85
N GLU A 339 3.19 -13.92 -47.90
CA GLU A 339 4.29 -13.00 -48.21
C GLU A 339 5.47 -13.69 -48.88
N GLU A 340 5.86 -14.88 -48.41
CA GLU A 340 6.95 -15.67 -48.99
C GLU A 340 6.59 -16.13 -50.40
N GLU A 341 5.37 -16.62 -50.62
CA GLU A 341 4.85 -16.94 -51.95
C GLU A 341 4.87 -15.72 -52.86
N PHE A 342 4.41 -14.57 -52.37
CA PHE A 342 4.42 -13.33 -53.14
C PHE A 342 5.84 -12.91 -53.51
N LYS A 343 6.77 -12.93 -52.55
CA LYS A 343 8.20 -12.65 -52.78
C LYS A 343 8.81 -13.62 -53.79
N TYR A 344 8.48 -14.91 -53.71
CA TYR A 344 8.92 -15.91 -54.67
C TYR A 344 8.38 -15.63 -56.07
N ARG A 345 7.07 -15.38 -56.20
CA ARG A 345 6.43 -15.03 -57.48
C ARG A 345 7.04 -13.77 -58.09
N GLU A 346 7.30 -12.74 -57.28
CA GLU A 346 8.00 -11.53 -57.74
C GLU A 346 9.43 -11.83 -58.18
N CYS A 347 10.18 -12.63 -57.42
CA CYS A 347 11.55 -13.01 -57.77
C CYS A 347 11.61 -13.73 -59.12
N VAL A 348 10.72 -14.71 -59.31
CA VAL A 348 10.59 -15.46 -60.57
C VAL A 348 10.20 -14.51 -61.71
N ARG A 349 9.21 -13.63 -61.53
CA ARG A 349 8.82 -12.63 -62.54
C ARG A 349 9.98 -11.71 -62.90
N ARG A 350 10.74 -11.22 -61.92
CA ARG A 350 11.94 -10.39 -62.15
C ARG A 350 13.03 -11.16 -62.89
N GLN A 351 13.25 -12.44 -62.55
CA GLN A 351 14.23 -13.28 -63.23
C GLN A 351 13.83 -13.55 -64.68
N GLN A 352 12.57 -13.88 -64.93
CA GLN A 352 12.02 -14.06 -66.29
C GLN A 352 12.13 -12.76 -67.10
N ALA A 353 11.75 -11.61 -66.51
CA ALA A 353 11.87 -10.31 -67.16
C ALA A 353 13.33 -10.00 -67.52
N ARG A 354 14.28 -10.22 -66.59
CA ARG A 354 15.72 -10.06 -66.87
C ARG A 354 16.19 -10.99 -67.98
N ARG A 355 15.84 -12.27 -67.95
CA ARG A 355 16.20 -13.23 -69.01
C ARG A 355 15.65 -12.77 -70.36
N SER A 356 14.39 -12.36 -70.43
CA SER A 356 13.76 -11.88 -71.67
C SER A 356 14.41 -10.58 -72.17
N PHE A 357 14.79 -9.66 -71.27
CA PHE A 357 15.50 -8.44 -71.62
C PHE A 357 16.89 -8.75 -72.19
N HIS A 358 17.67 -9.59 -71.51
CA HIS A 358 19.00 -10.00 -71.96
C HIS A 358 18.96 -10.76 -73.30
N GLN A 359 17.92 -11.58 -73.52
CA GLN A 359 17.70 -12.27 -74.79
C GLN A 359 17.41 -11.29 -75.92
N ARG A 360 16.48 -10.34 -75.73
CA ARG A 360 16.17 -9.29 -76.71
C ARG A 360 17.39 -8.40 -77.00
N GLN A 361 18.13 -8.02 -75.96
CA GLN A 361 19.35 -7.23 -76.11
C GLN A 361 20.42 -7.98 -76.91
N ARG A 362 20.61 -9.29 -76.65
CA ARG A 362 21.53 -10.13 -77.42
C ARG A 362 21.13 -10.21 -78.89
N GLN A 363 19.85 -10.45 -79.17
CA GLN A 363 19.32 -10.50 -80.54
C GLN A 363 19.55 -9.17 -81.27
N LEU A 364 19.28 -8.04 -80.62
CA LEU A 364 19.50 -6.73 -81.21
C LEU A 364 20.99 -6.47 -81.50
N LEU A 365 21.89 -6.81 -80.58
CA LEU A 365 23.35 -6.66 -80.76
C LEU A 365 23.90 -7.57 -81.87
N GLN A 366 23.28 -8.72 -82.13
CA GLN A 366 23.64 -9.61 -83.24
C GLN A 366 23.23 -9.04 -84.62
N LEU A 367 22.20 -8.21 -84.67
CA LEU A 367 21.68 -7.61 -85.91
C LEU A 367 22.31 -6.24 -86.23
N LEU A 368 22.94 -5.59 -85.24
CA LEU A 368 23.51 -4.25 -85.37
C LEU A 368 24.89 -4.27 -86.06
N PRO A 369 25.19 -3.32 -86.96
CA PRO A 369 26.54 -3.12 -87.49
C PRO A 369 27.56 -2.75 -86.39
N PRO A 370 28.82 -3.21 -86.46
CA PRO A 370 29.84 -2.97 -85.43
C PRO A 370 30.03 -1.48 -85.05
N GLU A 371 29.95 -0.59 -86.04
CA GLU A 371 30.11 0.87 -85.86
C GLU A 371 28.99 1.49 -85.00
N GLN A 372 27.80 0.88 -84.98
CA GLN A 372 26.62 1.39 -84.25
C GLN A 372 26.50 0.83 -82.82
N VAL A 373 27.33 -0.15 -82.45
CA VAL A 373 27.27 -0.81 -81.13
C VAL A 373 27.66 0.14 -80.00
N GLN A 374 28.76 0.90 -80.15
CA GLN A 374 29.20 1.86 -79.13
C GLN A 374 28.20 3.01 -78.88
N PRO A 375 27.69 3.73 -79.89
CA PRO A 375 26.73 4.82 -79.65
C PRO A 375 25.43 4.30 -79.01
N TYR A 376 24.98 3.08 -79.36
CA TYR A 376 23.83 2.44 -78.73
C TYR A 376 24.07 2.14 -77.23
N LEU A 377 25.25 1.62 -76.86
CA LEU A 377 25.60 1.36 -75.46
C LEU A 377 25.69 2.64 -74.63
N GLU A 378 26.23 3.72 -75.18
CA GLU A 378 26.27 5.03 -74.51
C GLU A 378 24.86 5.60 -74.29
N GLU A 379 23.97 5.45 -75.28
CA GLU A 379 22.56 5.84 -75.12
C GLU A 379 21.85 5.00 -74.05
N CYS A 380 22.14 3.70 -73.96
CA CYS A 380 21.64 2.84 -72.88
C CYS A 380 22.14 3.31 -71.50
N LYS A 381 23.41 3.70 -71.38
CA LYS A 381 23.97 4.25 -70.12
C LYS A 381 23.27 5.56 -69.73
N ARG A 382 23.02 6.47 -70.67
CA ARG A 382 22.29 7.72 -70.42
C ARG A 382 20.86 7.45 -69.95
N ARG A 383 20.13 6.57 -70.64
CA ARG A 383 18.76 6.18 -70.25
C ARG A 383 18.73 5.53 -68.87
N ALA A 384 19.68 4.63 -68.59
CA ALA A 384 19.82 4.02 -67.28
C ALA A 384 20.10 5.06 -66.18
N ALA A 385 20.97 6.03 -66.44
CA ALA A 385 21.25 7.12 -65.51
C ALA A 385 19.99 7.93 -65.19
N ILE A 386 19.16 8.26 -66.19
CA ILE A 386 17.89 8.98 -65.99
C ILE A 386 16.92 8.17 -65.12
N VAL A 387 16.79 6.86 -65.36
CA VAL A 387 15.92 5.98 -64.56
C VAL A 387 16.43 5.86 -63.12
N ILE A 388 17.74 5.69 -62.92
CA ILE A 388 18.34 5.61 -61.58
C ILE A 388 18.13 6.94 -60.84
N GLN A 389 18.42 8.07 -61.48
CA GLN A 389 18.27 9.40 -60.87
C GLN A 389 16.82 9.71 -60.53
N SER A 390 15.86 9.43 -61.42
CA SER A 390 14.43 9.62 -61.14
C SER A 390 13.92 8.70 -60.02
N SER A 391 14.35 7.43 -60.00
CA SER A 391 14.01 6.50 -58.92
C SER A 391 14.55 6.96 -57.56
N TRP A 392 15.77 7.50 -57.53
CA TRP A 392 16.40 8.05 -56.33
C TRP A 392 15.68 9.31 -55.82
N ARG A 393 15.34 10.23 -56.72
CA ARG A 393 14.52 11.41 -56.38
C ARG A 393 13.19 10.98 -55.75
N GLY A 394 12.52 9.99 -56.34
CA GLY A 394 11.27 9.43 -55.80
C GLY A 394 11.45 8.75 -54.44
N PHE A 395 12.54 7.99 -54.23
CA PHE A 395 12.85 7.39 -52.94
C PHE A 395 13.10 8.45 -51.85
N ARG A 396 13.84 9.50 -52.18
CA ARG A 396 14.12 10.63 -51.28
C ARG A 396 12.81 11.29 -50.82
N GLU A 397 11.90 11.56 -51.74
CA GLU A 397 10.60 12.17 -51.39
C GLU A 397 9.70 11.25 -50.58
N ARG A 398 9.62 9.96 -50.91
CA ARG A 398 8.88 8.98 -50.07
C ARG A 398 9.47 8.88 -48.67
N ARG A 399 10.79 8.93 -48.53
CA ARG A 399 11.46 8.91 -47.21
C ARG A 399 11.16 10.18 -46.42
N ARG A 400 11.17 11.35 -47.07
CA ARG A 400 10.76 12.62 -46.46
C ARG A 400 9.31 12.56 -45.98
N TYR A 401 8.39 12.16 -46.86
CA TYR A 401 6.96 12.03 -46.55
C TYR A 401 6.71 11.05 -45.40
N ASN A 402 7.36 9.88 -45.41
CA ASN A 402 7.25 8.90 -44.33
C ASN A 402 7.79 9.43 -43.00
N ASN A 403 8.89 10.19 -43.01
CA ASN A 403 9.40 10.83 -41.81
C ASN A 403 8.42 11.89 -41.30
N THR A 404 7.88 12.75 -42.17
CA THR A 404 6.88 13.76 -41.81
C THR A 404 5.60 13.12 -41.25
N LEU A 405 5.09 12.05 -41.87
CA LEU A 405 3.95 11.29 -41.37
C LEU A 405 4.25 10.67 -40.00
N ARG A 406 5.42 10.06 -39.80
CA ARG A 406 5.82 9.52 -38.49
C ARG A 406 5.89 10.61 -37.43
N HIS A 407 6.44 11.78 -37.75
CA HIS A 407 6.47 12.92 -36.85
C HIS A 407 5.05 13.42 -36.53
N PHE A 408 4.17 13.51 -37.53
CA PHE A 408 2.78 13.90 -37.37
C PHE A 408 1.98 12.92 -36.49
N PHE A 409 2.10 11.61 -36.72
CA PHE A 409 1.45 10.60 -35.89
C PHE A 409 2.00 10.59 -34.46
N ARG A 410 3.31 10.77 -34.29
CA ARG A 410 3.93 10.90 -32.96
C ARG A 410 3.43 12.14 -32.23
N GLN A 411 3.32 13.28 -32.91
CA GLN A 411 2.79 14.53 -32.38
C GLN A 411 1.30 14.41 -32.02
N LYS A 412 0.48 13.78 -32.87
CA LYS A 412 -0.92 13.50 -32.55
C LYS A 412 -1.05 12.56 -31.34
N HIS A 413 -0.21 11.53 -31.25
CA HIS A 413 -0.21 10.62 -30.11
C HIS A 413 0.17 11.35 -28.81
N THR A 414 1.22 12.20 -28.82
CA THR A 414 1.60 12.98 -27.63
C THR A 414 0.52 13.99 -27.24
N GLN A 415 -0.12 14.66 -28.21
CA GLN A 415 -1.27 15.54 -27.97
C GLN A 415 -2.44 14.77 -27.33
N GLN A 416 -2.81 13.61 -27.86
CA GLN A 416 -3.87 12.77 -27.29
C GLN A 416 -3.53 12.27 -25.89
N GLN A 417 -2.26 11.92 -25.64
CA GLN A 417 -1.81 11.51 -24.31
C GLN A 417 -1.86 12.68 -23.33
N ALA A 418 -1.41 13.87 -23.72
CA ALA A 418 -1.50 15.09 -22.92
C ALA A 418 -2.97 15.44 -22.62
N ALA A 419 -3.85 15.38 -23.62
CA ALA A 419 -5.28 15.61 -23.44
C ALA A 419 -5.91 14.61 -22.46
N ARG A 420 -5.58 13.31 -22.55
CA ARG A 420 -6.05 12.30 -21.59
C ARG A 420 -5.54 12.56 -20.17
N THR A 421 -4.30 13.00 -20.03
CA THR A 421 -3.71 13.36 -18.72
C THR A 421 -4.44 14.56 -18.12
N LEU A 422 -4.67 15.62 -18.90
CA LEU A 422 -5.44 16.80 -18.48
C LEU A 422 -6.88 16.42 -18.13
N GLN A 423 -7.57 15.66 -18.98
CA GLN A 423 -8.94 15.20 -18.71
C GLN A 423 -9.02 14.38 -17.43
N ARG A 424 -8.04 13.50 -17.15
CA ARG A 424 -7.98 12.75 -15.88
C ARG A 424 -7.72 13.67 -14.70
N ALA A 425 -6.81 14.64 -14.84
CA ALA A 425 -6.52 15.60 -13.78
C ALA A 425 -7.76 16.46 -13.47
N VAL A 426 -8.46 16.95 -14.49
CA VAL A 426 -9.71 17.71 -14.35
C VAL A 426 -10.80 16.85 -13.72
N ARG A 427 -10.99 15.60 -14.16
CA ARG A 427 -11.97 14.69 -13.53
C ARG A 427 -11.66 14.47 -12.05
N ARG A 428 -10.41 14.22 -11.69
CA ARG A 428 -9.98 14.09 -10.28
C ARG A 428 -10.18 15.39 -9.51
N PHE A 429 -9.92 16.54 -10.11
CA PHE A 429 -10.17 17.84 -9.50
C PHE A 429 -11.67 18.07 -9.28
N LEU A 430 -12.51 17.73 -10.26
CA LEU A 430 -13.97 17.81 -10.15
C LEU A 430 -14.53 16.81 -9.15
N GLU A 431 -13.97 15.60 -9.05
CA GLU A 431 -14.29 14.61 -8.02
C GLU A 431 -13.89 15.13 -6.63
N LYS A 432 -12.70 15.70 -6.47
CA LYS A 432 -12.27 16.34 -5.22
C LYS A 432 -13.16 17.52 -4.85
N ARG A 433 -13.52 18.37 -5.82
CA ARG A 433 -14.44 19.50 -5.60
C ARG A 433 -15.86 19.02 -5.32
N GLY A 434 -16.29 17.94 -5.97
CA GLY A 434 -17.56 17.27 -5.75
C GLY A 434 -17.63 16.63 -4.38
N ALA A 435 -16.58 15.97 -3.92
CA ALA A 435 -16.45 15.42 -2.58
C ALA A 435 -16.39 16.53 -1.52
N ALA A 436 -15.63 17.60 -1.76
CA ALA A 436 -15.60 18.78 -0.88
C ALA A 436 -17.01 19.42 -0.80
N LYS A 437 -17.68 19.64 -1.93
CA LYS A 437 -19.07 20.12 -1.97
C LYS A 437 -20.05 19.14 -1.33
N ALA A 438 -19.90 17.83 -1.52
CA ALA A 438 -20.75 16.81 -0.92
C ALA A 438 -20.56 16.74 0.60
N SER A 439 -19.34 16.91 1.12
CA SER A 439 -19.09 17.07 2.55
C SER A 439 -19.76 18.32 3.13
N PHE A 440 -19.95 19.38 2.35
CA PHE A 440 -20.76 20.54 2.75
C PHE A 440 -22.27 20.31 2.57
N LEU A 441 -22.71 19.57 1.55
CA LEU A 441 -24.13 19.40 1.21
C LEU A 441 -24.82 18.26 1.99
N ILE A 442 -24.09 17.25 2.46
CA ILE A 442 -24.67 16.09 3.17
C ILE A 442 -25.10 16.42 4.61
N PRO A 443 -24.58 17.47 5.29
CA PRO A 443 -25.20 17.98 6.51
C PRO A 443 -26.22 19.13 6.32
N LEU A 444 -26.38 19.70 5.11
CA LEU A 444 -27.20 20.91 4.91
C LEU A 444 -28.59 20.67 4.30
N LEU A 445 -28.85 19.51 3.69
CA LEU A 445 -30.11 19.23 2.98
C LEU A 445 -30.99 18.14 3.61
N ILE A 446 -30.53 17.51 4.70
CA ILE A 446 -31.38 16.69 5.56
C ILE A 446 -31.57 17.49 6.84
N GLY A 447 -32.82 17.89 7.08
CA GLY A 447 -33.21 18.74 8.19
C GLY A 447 -32.54 18.32 9.50
N LYS A 448 -31.53 19.11 9.90
CA LYS A 448 -31.18 19.19 11.31
C LYS A 448 -32.29 19.98 11.97
N GLU A 449 -32.96 19.37 12.93
CA GLU A 449 -33.87 20.06 13.84
C GLU A 449 -33.14 21.29 14.41
N GLY A 450 -33.71 22.47 14.17
CA GLY A 450 -33.19 23.73 14.72
C GLY A 450 -32.94 24.87 13.74
N LEU A 451 -33.07 24.72 12.42
CA LEU A 451 -33.02 25.85 11.47
C LEU A 451 -34.43 26.39 11.16
N THR A 452 -35.21 26.65 12.20
CA THR A 452 -36.45 27.43 12.12
C THR A 452 -36.12 28.89 11.82
N ASP A 453 -37.00 29.65 11.18
CA ASP A 453 -36.77 31.08 10.91
C ASP A 453 -36.52 31.89 12.20
N SER A 454 -37.06 31.44 13.34
CA SER A 454 -36.70 31.99 14.65
C SER A 454 -35.22 31.82 14.99
N ARG A 455 -34.64 30.63 14.75
CA ARG A 455 -33.21 30.39 14.99
C ARG A 455 -32.33 31.14 13.99
N ARG A 456 -32.81 31.36 12.76
CA ARG A 456 -32.13 32.23 11.79
C ARG A 456 -32.00 33.65 12.33
N VAL A 457 -33.09 34.22 12.88
CA VAL A 457 -33.07 35.56 13.48
C VAL A 457 -32.18 35.60 14.72
N GLU A 458 -32.21 34.59 15.58
CA GLU A 458 -31.30 34.49 16.74
C GLU A 458 -29.82 34.44 16.31
N LEU A 459 -29.50 33.67 15.28
CA LEU A 459 -28.13 33.59 14.75
C LEU A 459 -27.72 34.90 14.05
N GLN A 460 -28.65 35.58 13.38
CA GLN A 460 -28.40 36.91 12.82
C GLN A 460 -28.12 37.93 13.92
N GLN A 461 -28.90 37.92 15.00
CA GLN A 461 -28.64 38.74 16.18
C GLN A 461 -27.29 38.42 16.82
N GLN A 462 -26.91 37.14 16.98
CA GLN A 462 -25.61 36.78 17.51
C GLN A 462 -24.44 37.26 16.64
N VAL A 463 -24.61 37.27 15.32
CA VAL A 463 -23.62 37.78 14.39
C VAL A 463 -23.57 39.31 14.43
N GLU A 464 -24.71 39.99 14.48
CA GLU A 464 -24.78 41.45 14.63
C GLU A 464 -24.18 41.91 15.97
N ASP A 465 -24.48 41.21 17.07
CA ASP A 465 -23.90 41.44 18.39
C ASP A 465 -22.38 41.24 18.33
N TYR A 466 -21.90 40.17 17.71
CA TYR A 466 -20.46 39.91 17.57
C TYR A 466 -19.77 40.98 16.72
N ILE A 467 -20.38 41.42 15.62
CA ILE A 467 -19.88 42.49 14.76
C ILE A 467 -19.89 43.83 15.49
N SER A 468 -20.89 44.10 16.33
CA SER A 468 -20.96 45.33 17.12
C SER A 468 -19.83 45.40 18.16
N VAL A 469 -19.47 44.25 18.75
CA VAL A 469 -18.33 44.13 19.67
C VAL A 469 -16.99 44.17 18.94
N HIS A 470 -16.95 43.77 17.66
CA HIS A 470 -15.74 43.71 16.84
C HIS A 470 -15.84 44.57 15.58
N GLN A 471 -16.16 45.86 15.75
CA GLN A 471 -16.18 46.79 14.62
C GLN A 471 -14.77 46.91 14.01
N SER A 472 -14.65 46.59 12.73
CA SER A 472 -13.39 46.66 12.01
C SER A 472 -12.93 48.11 11.88
N SER A 473 -11.78 48.47 12.48
CA SER A 473 -11.29 49.86 12.44
C SER A 473 -10.82 50.33 11.04
N ARG A 474 -10.76 49.42 10.06
CA ARG A 474 -10.12 49.67 8.76
C ARG A 474 -11.08 50.11 7.66
N VAL A 475 -12.38 49.86 7.79
CA VAL A 475 -13.35 50.17 6.74
C VAL A 475 -14.64 50.58 7.43
N SER A 476 -15.15 51.76 7.10
CA SER A 476 -16.42 52.21 7.63
C SER A 476 -17.57 51.36 7.07
N PRO A 477 -18.69 51.18 7.80
CA PRO A 477 -19.81 50.39 7.30
C PRO A 477 -20.36 50.96 5.97
N GLU A 478 -20.28 52.27 5.77
CA GLU A 478 -20.70 52.96 4.55
C GLU A 478 -19.80 52.63 3.36
N GLU A 479 -18.49 52.54 3.57
CA GLU A 479 -17.52 52.09 2.55
C GLU A 479 -17.69 50.62 2.17
N CYS A 480 -18.06 49.77 3.13
CA CYS A 480 -18.40 48.38 2.83
C CYS A 480 -19.66 48.27 1.96
N VAL A 481 -20.67 49.10 2.23
CA VAL A 481 -21.91 49.13 1.43
C VAL A 481 -21.64 49.67 0.03
N SER A 482 -20.83 50.74 -0.10
CA SER A 482 -20.48 51.29 -1.41
C SER A 482 -19.65 50.31 -2.24
N LEU A 483 -18.65 49.65 -1.64
CA LEU A 483 -17.85 48.61 -2.30
C LEU A 483 -18.73 47.42 -2.72
N HIS A 484 -19.69 47.02 -1.89
CA HIS A 484 -20.62 45.95 -2.25
C HIS A 484 -21.48 46.32 -3.46
N GLN A 485 -21.98 47.55 -3.52
CA GLN A 485 -22.75 48.05 -4.66
C GLN A 485 -21.90 48.14 -5.92
N GLU A 486 -20.66 48.62 -5.82
CA GLU A 486 -19.72 48.71 -6.93
C GLU A 486 -19.39 47.32 -7.51
N VAL A 487 -19.12 46.34 -6.64
CA VAL A 487 -18.86 44.96 -7.06
C VAL A 487 -20.09 44.32 -7.71
N GLN A 488 -21.30 44.59 -7.19
CA GLN A 488 -22.53 44.11 -7.83
C GLN A 488 -22.72 44.71 -9.23
N MET A 489 -22.40 46.01 -9.41
CA MET A 489 -22.48 46.67 -10.71
C MET A 489 -21.46 46.12 -11.71
N LEU A 490 -20.22 45.88 -11.28
CA LEU A 490 -19.19 45.25 -12.11
C LEU A 490 -19.57 43.82 -12.51
N LEU A 491 -20.14 43.05 -11.58
CA LEU A 491 -20.64 41.71 -11.88
C LEU A 491 -21.75 41.74 -12.94
N GLN A 492 -22.70 42.66 -12.83
CA GLN A 492 -23.75 42.81 -13.83
C GLN A 492 -23.20 43.20 -15.21
N ALA A 493 -22.18 44.06 -15.26
CA ALA A 493 -21.52 44.44 -16.51
C ALA A 493 -20.80 43.26 -17.18
N GLU A 494 -20.08 42.45 -16.41
CA GLU A 494 -19.39 41.26 -16.92
C GLU A 494 -20.37 40.17 -17.37
N LEU A 495 -21.48 39.97 -16.66
CA LEU A 495 -22.53 39.05 -17.08
C LEU A 495 -23.15 39.46 -18.42
N ARG A 496 -23.41 40.77 -18.62
CA ARG A 496 -23.91 41.31 -19.90
C ARG A 496 -22.89 41.16 -21.03
N ARG A 497 -21.60 41.40 -20.78
CA ARG A 497 -20.53 41.15 -21.77
C ARG A 497 -20.48 39.68 -22.17
N GLY A 498 -20.59 38.77 -21.20
CA GLY A 498 -20.61 37.34 -21.45
C GLY A 498 -21.81 36.87 -22.27
N GLU A 499 -22.97 37.53 -22.16
CA GLU A 499 -24.11 37.27 -23.05
C GLU A 499 -23.87 37.79 -24.47
N HIS A 500 -23.27 38.96 -24.62
CA HIS A 500 -22.92 39.51 -25.93
C HIS A 500 -21.94 38.60 -26.69
N HIS A 501 -20.86 38.18 -26.03
CA HIS A 501 -19.85 37.29 -26.63
C HIS A 501 -20.47 35.96 -27.07
N ARG A 502 -21.35 35.36 -26.24
CA ARG A 502 -22.04 34.12 -26.61
C ARG A 502 -22.95 34.29 -27.84
N ARG A 503 -23.60 35.45 -28.01
CA ARG A 503 -24.41 35.73 -29.20
C ARG A 503 -23.54 35.93 -30.44
N GLU A 504 -22.39 36.57 -30.30
CA GLU A 504 -21.42 36.72 -31.40
C GLU A 504 -20.84 35.38 -31.82
N GLU A 505 -20.45 34.53 -30.87
CA GLU A 505 -19.98 33.17 -31.14
C GLU A 505 -21.04 32.36 -31.89
N GLN A 506 -22.30 32.38 -31.43
CA GLN A 506 -23.41 31.72 -32.12
C GLN A 506 -23.64 32.29 -33.53
N ARG A 507 -23.49 33.60 -33.73
CA ARG A 507 -23.62 34.24 -35.05
C ARG A 507 -22.50 33.79 -35.99
N VAL A 508 -21.26 33.73 -35.50
CA VAL A 508 -20.10 33.26 -36.27
C VAL A 508 -20.25 31.78 -36.63
N GLU A 509 -20.65 30.94 -35.68
CA GLU A 509 -20.91 29.52 -35.94
C GLU A 509 -22.01 29.31 -36.98
N ALA A 510 -23.11 30.06 -36.90
CA ALA A 510 -24.18 30.01 -37.90
C ALA A 510 -23.71 30.46 -39.29
N LEU A 511 -22.87 31.50 -39.36
CA LEU A 511 -22.27 31.95 -40.62
C LEU A 511 -21.32 30.90 -41.20
N LEU A 512 -20.48 30.28 -40.37
CA LEU A 512 -19.57 29.21 -40.80
C LEU A 512 -20.33 27.97 -41.28
N ALA A 513 -21.44 27.61 -40.61
CA ALA A 513 -22.29 26.53 -41.07
C ALA A 513 -22.94 26.86 -42.43
N CYS A 514 -23.46 28.09 -42.58
CA CYS A 514 -24.04 28.56 -43.84
C CYS A 514 -23.01 28.53 -44.98
N THR A 515 -21.80 29.07 -44.79
CA THR A 515 -20.76 29.03 -45.82
C THR A 515 -20.33 27.61 -46.15
N HIS A 516 -20.26 26.72 -45.16
CA HIS A 516 -19.96 25.31 -45.42
C HIS A 516 -21.01 24.65 -46.31
N THR A 517 -22.30 24.85 -46.01
CA THR A 517 -23.39 24.31 -46.85
C THR A 517 -23.37 24.89 -48.27
N GLN A 518 -23.06 26.18 -48.43
CA GLN A 518 -22.92 26.80 -49.75
C GLN A 518 -21.73 26.24 -50.54
N LEU A 519 -20.60 25.99 -49.88
CA LEU A 519 -19.42 25.38 -50.51
C LEU A 519 -19.69 23.93 -50.93
N GLU A 520 -20.43 23.17 -50.13
CA GLU A 520 -20.84 21.81 -50.50
C GLU A 520 -21.76 21.82 -51.73
N LEU A 521 -22.74 22.72 -51.76
CA LEU A 521 -23.61 22.91 -52.93
C LEU A 521 -22.79 23.24 -54.20
N LEU A 522 -21.80 24.14 -54.09
CA LEU A 522 -20.93 24.50 -55.22
C LEU A 522 -20.00 23.35 -55.64
N ARG A 523 -19.47 22.57 -54.69
CA ARG A 523 -18.62 21.42 -54.99
C ARG A 523 -19.39 20.36 -55.78
N ASP A 524 -20.65 20.17 -55.43
CA ASP A 524 -21.51 19.15 -56.01
C ASP A 524 -22.34 19.71 -57.20
N ALA A 525 -21.94 20.86 -57.76
CA ALA A 525 -22.63 21.51 -58.86
C ALA A 525 -22.55 20.70 -60.17
N PRO A 526 -23.69 20.38 -60.79
CA PRO A 526 -23.70 19.64 -62.05
C PRO A 526 -23.15 20.48 -63.22
N PRO A 527 -22.58 19.85 -64.25
CA PRO A 527 -22.09 20.55 -65.44
C PRO A 527 -23.25 21.26 -66.16
N LEU A 528 -22.98 22.45 -66.71
CA LEU A 528 -23.97 23.34 -67.34
C LEU A 528 -24.84 22.70 -68.44
N SER A 529 -24.40 21.58 -69.02
CA SER A 529 -25.14 20.82 -70.03
C SER A 529 -26.29 19.97 -69.48
N VAL A 530 -26.36 19.72 -68.17
CA VAL A 530 -27.32 18.80 -67.53
C VAL A 530 -28.23 19.51 -66.50
N VAL A 531 -28.05 20.81 -66.29
CA VAL A 531 -28.74 21.58 -65.25
C VAL A 531 -30.23 21.71 -65.53
N THR A 532 -31.06 21.35 -64.56
CA THR A 532 -32.52 21.61 -64.57
C THR A 532 -32.83 22.92 -63.84
N GLU A 533 -33.94 23.59 -64.19
CA GLU A 533 -34.34 24.89 -63.61
C GLU A 533 -34.48 24.85 -62.07
N MET A 534 -34.95 23.72 -61.54
CA MET A 534 -35.03 23.48 -60.09
C MET A 534 -33.65 23.45 -59.41
N GLN A 535 -32.62 22.91 -60.09
CA GLN A 535 -31.25 22.89 -59.59
C GLN A 535 -30.59 24.26 -59.72
N ALA A 536 -30.92 25.05 -60.75
CA ALA A 536 -30.45 26.43 -60.86
C ALA A 536 -30.99 27.30 -59.71
N ASN A 537 -32.27 27.11 -59.34
CA ASN A 537 -32.90 27.85 -58.25
C ASN A 537 -32.31 27.52 -56.86
N SER A 538 -31.72 26.34 -56.65
CA SER A 538 -31.06 26.01 -55.38
C SER A 538 -29.74 26.76 -55.14
N PHE A 539 -29.15 27.37 -56.17
CA PHE A 539 -27.95 28.20 -56.04
C PHE A 539 -28.25 29.69 -55.76
N LEU A 540 -29.53 30.07 -55.73
CA LEU A 540 -29.91 31.44 -55.39
C LEU A 540 -29.89 31.63 -53.86
N SER A 541 -29.44 32.80 -53.43
CA SER A 541 -29.54 33.19 -52.02
C SER A 541 -31.02 33.22 -51.60
N PRO A 542 -31.39 32.69 -50.42
CA PRO A 542 -32.75 32.80 -49.87
C PRO A 542 -33.19 34.26 -49.65
N SER A 543 -32.25 35.20 -49.49
CA SER A 543 -32.54 36.62 -49.37
C SER A 543 -32.72 37.26 -50.75
N ALA A 544 -33.94 37.71 -51.02
CA ALA A 544 -34.31 38.32 -52.30
C ALA A 544 -33.48 39.57 -52.64
N SER A 545 -33.08 40.37 -51.64
CA SER A 545 -32.24 41.55 -51.83
C SER A 545 -30.84 41.21 -52.34
N ILE A 546 -30.20 40.19 -51.73
CA ILE A 546 -28.86 39.73 -52.14
C ILE A 546 -28.95 39.05 -53.50
N ALA A 547 -30.00 38.25 -53.75
CA ALA A 547 -30.20 37.61 -55.05
C ALA A 547 -30.44 38.65 -56.17
N ALA A 548 -31.21 39.71 -55.92
CA ALA A 548 -31.40 40.81 -56.87
C ALA A 548 -30.09 41.57 -57.12
N GLN A 549 -29.37 41.95 -56.06
CA GLN A 549 -28.08 42.64 -56.20
C GLN A 549 -27.05 41.79 -56.94
N ALA A 550 -26.99 40.48 -56.69
CA ALA A 550 -26.10 39.57 -57.41
C ALA A 550 -26.47 39.46 -58.90
N ARG A 551 -27.78 39.44 -59.23
CA ARG A 551 -28.25 39.48 -60.63
C ARG A 551 -27.89 40.80 -61.30
N ASP A 552 -28.10 41.92 -60.64
CA ASP A 552 -27.77 43.24 -61.17
C ASP A 552 -26.26 43.41 -61.38
N ALA A 553 -25.44 42.95 -60.43
CA ALA A 553 -23.98 42.91 -60.56
C ALA A 553 -23.54 42.01 -61.73
N HIS A 554 -24.13 40.82 -61.87
CA HIS A 554 -23.83 39.93 -62.99
C HIS A 554 -24.23 40.54 -64.33
N ASN A 555 -25.42 41.16 -64.40
CA ASN A 555 -25.88 41.88 -65.59
C ASN A 555 -24.97 43.07 -65.92
N ALA A 556 -24.49 43.80 -64.91
CA ALA A 556 -23.52 44.87 -65.07
C ALA A 556 -22.20 44.34 -65.63
N ILE A 557 -21.67 43.23 -65.11
CA ILE A 557 -20.45 42.57 -65.64
C ILE A 557 -20.67 42.12 -67.10
N LEU A 558 -21.81 41.54 -67.42
CA LEU A 558 -22.13 41.13 -68.80
C LEU A 558 -22.23 42.34 -69.73
N GLN A 559 -22.84 43.44 -69.29
CA GLN A 559 -22.91 44.68 -70.04
C GLN A 559 -21.52 45.32 -70.21
N ALA A 560 -20.72 45.36 -69.15
CA ALA A 560 -19.33 45.82 -69.19
C ALA A 560 -18.49 44.97 -70.15
N SER A 561 -18.68 43.65 -70.17
CA SER A 561 -17.96 42.74 -71.07
C SER A 561 -18.20 43.04 -72.55
N ARG A 562 -19.40 43.56 -72.88
CA ARG A 562 -19.81 43.97 -74.24
C ARG A 562 -19.30 45.36 -74.64
N LEU A 563 -18.77 46.14 -73.70
CA LEU A 563 -18.20 47.45 -74.01
C LEU A 563 -16.77 47.32 -74.58
N PRO A 564 -16.35 48.24 -75.47
CA PRO A 564 -14.99 48.30 -75.98
C PRO A 564 -13.96 48.45 -74.85
N TRP A 565 -12.77 47.87 -75.05
CA TRP A 565 -11.72 47.73 -74.03
C TRP A 565 -11.31 49.05 -73.35
N TRP A 566 -11.37 50.18 -74.06
CA TRP A 566 -10.99 51.50 -73.53
C TRP A 566 -11.99 52.07 -72.50
N ARG A 567 -13.25 51.59 -72.46
CA ARG A 567 -14.21 51.95 -71.39
C ARG A 567 -14.10 51.06 -70.14
N LYS A 568 -13.33 49.97 -70.19
CA LYS A 568 -13.13 49.05 -69.05
C LYS A 568 -12.01 49.49 -68.09
N LEU A 569 -11.26 50.55 -68.44
CA LEU A 569 -10.10 51.01 -67.68
C LEU A 569 -10.46 51.86 -66.45
N GLY A 570 -11.66 52.44 -66.39
CA GLY A 570 -12.04 53.37 -65.30
C GLY A 570 -12.61 52.74 -64.03
N GLU A 571 -12.88 51.44 -64.00
CA GLU A 571 -13.53 50.77 -62.84
C GLU A 571 -12.54 50.02 -61.92
N LEU A 572 -11.25 49.93 -62.28
CA LEU A 572 -10.24 49.25 -61.46
C LEU A 572 -9.72 50.08 -60.27
N ASP A 573 -10.00 51.38 -60.21
CA ASP A 573 -9.42 52.29 -59.22
C ASP A 573 -10.30 52.57 -58.00
N ALA A 574 -11.51 51.98 -57.89
CA ALA A 574 -12.47 52.35 -56.85
C ALA A 574 -12.51 51.41 -55.62
N GLY A 575 -11.70 50.36 -55.53
CA GLY A 575 -11.85 49.41 -54.44
C GLY A 575 -10.74 48.40 -54.26
N GLU A 576 -9.53 48.87 -53.93
CA GLU A 576 -8.61 48.21 -53.00
C GLU A 576 -7.34 49.07 -52.89
N GLY A 577 -6.88 49.32 -51.67
CA GLY A 577 -5.87 50.33 -51.34
C GLY A 577 -4.50 50.08 -51.97
N SER A 578 -4.29 50.60 -53.18
CA SER A 578 -2.96 50.93 -53.68
C SER A 578 -2.62 52.35 -53.22
N GLY A 579 -1.77 52.43 -52.20
CA GLY A 579 -1.30 53.72 -51.67
C GLY A 579 -0.52 54.52 -52.73
N PRO A 580 -0.39 55.84 -52.55
CA PRO A 580 0.22 56.76 -53.51
C PRO A 580 1.70 56.46 -53.83
N ALA A 581 2.32 55.52 -53.12
CA ALA A 581 3.70 55.10 -53.33
C ALA A 581 3.91 54.29 -54.63
N HIS A 582 2.92 53.50 -55.08
CA HIS A 582 3.12 52.63 -56.26
C HIS A 582 3.04 53.40 -57.58
N MET A 583 2.24 54.48 -57.64
CA MET A 583 2.21 55.38 -58.81
C MET A 583 3.49 56.21 -58.95
N GLN A 584 4.13 56.57 -57.83
CA GLN A 584 5.37 57.35 -57.83
C GLN A 584 6.58 56.53 -58.31
N GLU A 585 6.60 55.22 -58.04
CA GLU A 585 7.62 54.30 -58.56
C GLU A 585 7.45 54.05 -60.07
N LEU A 586 6.22 53.97 -60.58
CA LEU A 586 5.91 53.83 -62.00
C LEU A 586 6.16 55.12 -62.81
N GLU A 587 5.90 56.30 -62.23
CA GLU A 587 6.25 57.59 -62.83
C GLU A 587 7.77 57.84 -62.85
N ALA A 588 8.52 57.25 -61.93
CA ALA A 588 9.99 57.29 -61.92
C ALA A 588 10.62 56.32 -62.95
N GLU A 589 9.98 55.19 -63.23
CA GLU A 589 10.44 54.22 -64.25
C GLU A 589 10.04 54.60 -65.68
N LEU A 590 8.95 55.33 -65.86
CA LEU A 590 8.50 55.86 -67.16
C LEU A 590 8.86 57.34 -67.29
N GLY A 591 10.16 57.59 -67.50
CA GLY A 591 10.72 58.92 -67.67
C GLY A 591 9.88 59.83 -68.58
N GLY A 592 9.29 60.85 -67.98
CA GLY A 592 8.99 62.14 -68.58
C GLY A 592 8.22 62.14 -69.90
N LEU A 593 6.95 61.71 -69.89
CA LEU A 593 5.98 62.13 -70.91
C LEU A 593 4.65 62.51 -70.25
N PHE A 594 4.67 63.67 -69.58
CA PHE A 594 3.49 64.39 -69.14
C PHE A 594 2.89 65.13 -70.34
N ILE A 595 1.70 64.73 -70.81
CA ILE A 595 0.83 65.54 -71.67
C ILE A 595 -0.51 65.72 -70.93
N GLY A 596 -0.58 66.84 -70.19
CA GLY A 596 -1.76 67.70 -70.06
C GLY A 596 -3.01 67.16 -69.35
N GLY A 597 -3.31 67.72 -68.17
CA GLY A 597 -4.67 67.73 -67.62
C GLY A 597 -4.76 68.16 -66.17
N SER A 598 -5.29 69.36 -65.93
CA SER A 598 -5.38 70.07 -64.65
C SER A 598 -6.19 69.39 -63.53
N ALA A 599 -5.64 69.53 -62.32
CA ALA A 599 -6.22 69.53 -60.98
C ALA A 599 -7.74 69.73 -60.82
N ILE A 600 -8.32 68.99 -59.85
CA ILE A 600 -9.28 69.54 -58.88
C ILE A 600 -8.90 69.03 -57.48
N GLU A 601 -8.51 69.97 -56.62
CA GLU A 601 -8.32 69.80 -55.18
C GLU A 601 -9.70 69.65 -54.48
N SER A 602 -9.77 68.78 -53.47
CA SER A 602 -10.73 68.99 -52.36
C SER A 602 -10.05 68.64 -51.03
N ARG A 603 -9.45 69.67 -50.42
CA ARG A 603 -9.12 69.73 -49.00
C ARG A 603 -10.37 70.08 -48.20
N VAL A 604 -10.68 69.32 -47.15
CA VAL A 604 -11.28 69.79 -45.86
C VAL A 604 -10.95 68.66 -44.85
N SER A 605 -9.81 68.69 -44.15
CA SER A 605 -9.55 69.31 -42.83
C SER A 605 -10.32 68.67 -41.66
N GLU A 606 -9.61 67.81 -40.92
CA GLU A 606 -9.82 67.58 -39.49
C GLU A 606 -9.32 68.79 -38.66
N VAL A 607 -9.89 68.91 -37.45
CA VAL A 607 -9.35 69.45 -36.18
C VAL A 607 -10.28 70.52 -35.57
N ASP A 608 -11.23 70.09 -34.72
CA ASP A 608 -11.14 70.10 -33.24
C ASP A 608 -12.24 69.20 -32.63
#